data_AF-A0A7W1DV32-F1
#
_entry.id   AF-A0A7W1DV32-F1
#
_cell.length_a   1.000
_cell.length_b   1.000
_cell.length_c   1.000
_cell.angle_alpha   90.00
_cell.angle_beta   90.00
_cell.angle_gamma   90.00
#
_symmetry.space_group_name_H-M   'P 1'
#
loop_
_entity.id
_entity.type
_entity.pdbx_description
1 polymer ?
#
loop_
_entity_poly.entity_id
_entity_poly.type
_entity_poly.pdbx_seq_one_letter_code
_entity_poly.pdbx_strand_id
1 'polypeptide(L)'
;MEPQVRVTLPRILPVQSDRPPQANIPQTLAEREQLRALTRAYVAEVQPVPPMPADPLREHADRMLTAAGVPLAYREYAAVLLSNEMWRDALAGIPYERRLLLMPKCLRVEAKCPAPFDEFGLLCKKCGLCSIQDLQEEAERLGYAVLVAEGSAIVMSIIETGKIEAIVGVSCLSVLERAFPYMEAAAVPGVAIPLLQDDCIDTAVDTDWVWDVIHLTSDDRTYRMDLESIRREVDTWFLPQELDGSLGPAGSDTERIAREWLSRAGKRWRPFLTVCAWRALTGDPDAPIPAGLRRAAIAVECFHKASLVHDDIEDEDEGRYGADDAVHT
;
A
#
# COMPACT_ATOMS: atom_id res chain seq x y z
N MET A 1 -26.83 -27.19 -39.97
CA MET A 1 -26.52 -27.40 -38.54
C MET A 1 -26.65 -26.04 -37.88
N GLU A 2 -27.81 -25.74 -37.30
CA GLU A 2 -28.03 -24.45 -36.64
C GLU A 2 -27.17 -24.34 -35.38
N PRO A 3 -26.61 -23.16 -35.07
CA PRO A 3 -25.82 -22.96 -33.87
C PRO A 3 -26.74 -23.04 -32.65
N GLN A 4 -26.48 -24.02 -31.77
CA GLN A 4 -27.14 -24.08 -30.47
C GLN A 4 -26.75 -22.84 -29.66
N VAL A 5 -27.71 -21.94 -29.46
CA VAL A 5 -27.60 -20.84 -28.51
C VAL A 5 -27.45 -21.45 -27.12
N ARG A 6 -26.23 -21.44 -26.58
CA ARG A 6 -25.98 -21.79 -25.18
C ARG A 6 -26.52 -20.65 -24.32
N VAL A 7 -27.71 -20.85 -23.76
CA VAL A 7 -28.24 -19.98 -22.72
C VAL A 7 -27.45 -20.28 -21.44
N THR A 8 -26.52 -19.40 -21.09
CA THR A 8 -25.86 -19.44 -19.79
C THR A 8 -26.86 -18.91 -18.77
N LEU A 9 -27.41 -19.81 -17.94
CA LEU A 9 -28.27 -19.39 -16.82
C LEU A 9 -27.44 -18.55 -15.84
N PRO A 10 -27.98 -17.44 -15.30
CA PRO A 10 -27.29 -16.69 -14.27
C PRO A 10 -27.02 -17.59 -13.07
N ARG A 11 -25.78 -17.53 -12.58
CA ARG A 11 -25.34 -18.30 -11.42
C ARG A 11 -26.12 -17.80 -10.21
N ILE A 12 -26.77 -18.71 -9.48
CA ILE A 12 -27.41 -18.37 -8.20
C ILE A 12 -26.30 -17.99 -7.24
N LEU A 13 -26.29 -16.73 -6.80
CA LEU A 13 -25.37 -16.29 -5.75
C LEU A 13 -25.69 -17.06 -4.47
N PRO A 14 -24.67 -17.57 -3.75
CA PRO A 14 -24.89 -18.28 -2.51
C PRO A 14 -25.60 -17.36 -1.50
N VAL A 15 -26.70 -17.86 -0.93
CA VAL A 15 -27.50 -17.13 0.05
C VAL A 15 -26.64 -16.88 1.29
N GLN A 16 -26.46 -15.60 1.62
CA GLN A 16 -25.76 -15.17 2.83
C GLN A 16 -26.51 -15.64 4.08
N SER A 17 -25.77 -15.74 5.18
CA SER A 17 -26.31 -16.11 6.50
C SER A 17 -27.33 -15.05 6.97
N ASP A 18 -28.58 -15.44 7.26
CA ASP A 18 -29.64 -14.55 7.79
C ASP A 18 -29.43 -14.17 9.27
N ARG A 19 -28.19 -14.28 9.77
CA ARG A 19 -27.84 -14.01 11.16
C ARG A 19 -27.78 -12.50 11.40
N PRO A 20 -28.24 -12.01 12.57
CA PRO A 20 -28.15 -10.59 12.89
C PRO A 20 -26.67 -10.16 12.99
N PRO A 21 -26.35 -8.90 12.64
CA PRO A 21 -25.04 -8.32 12.93
C PRO A 21 -24.75 -8.23 14.43
N GLN A 22 -23.48 -8.08 14.80
CA GLN A 22 -23.06 -7.76 16.16
C GLN A 22 -23.75 -6.48 16.67
N ALA A 23 -23.93 -6.37 18.00
CA ALA A 23 -24.65 -5.25 18.61
C ALA A 23 -23.97 -3.88 18.40
N ASN A 24 -22.65 -3.86 18.14
CA ASN A 24 -21.86 -2.68 17.81
C ASN A 24 -21.80 -2.39 16.29
N ILE A 25 -22.66 -3.02 15.50
CA ILE A 25 -22.83 -2.76 14.06
C ILE A 25 -24.31 -2.40 13.80
N PRO A 26 -24.60 -1.43 12.91
CA PRO A 26 -25.98 -1.14 12.51
C PRO A 26 -26.67 -2.38 11.94
N GLN A 27 -27.89 -2.64 12.40
CA GLN A 27 -28.55 -3.94 12.22
C GLN A 27 -29.08 -4.13 10.80
N THR A 28 -29.50 -3.05 10.15
CA THR A 28 -30.02 -3.08 8.78
C THR A 28 -29.00 -2.53 7.78
N LEU A 29 -29.08 -3.01 6.53
CA LEU A 29 -28.26 -2.49 5.44
C LEU A 29 -28.49 -0.98 5.23
N ALA A 30 -29.75 -0.52 5.35
CA ALA A 30 -30.09 0.90 5.19
C ALA A 30 -29.37 1.79 6.21
N GLU A 31 -29.27 1.37 7.47
CA GLU A 31 -28.51 2.10 8.49
C GLU A 31 -27.00 2.09 8.21
N ARG A 32 -26.46 0.97 7.72
CA ARG A 32 -25.04 0.87 7.33
C ARG A 32 -24.72 1.77 6.13
N GLU A 33 -25.60 1.85 5.13
CA GLU A 33 -25.47 2.76 3.99
C GLU A 33 -25.59 4.23 4.40
N GLN A 34 -26.51 4.56 5.30
CA GLN A 34 -26.62 5.91 5.85
C GLN A 34 -25.34 6.33 6.57
N LEU A 35 -24.75 5.43 7.36
CA LEU A 35 -23.50 5.70 8.06
C LEU A 35 -22.32 5.83 7.07
N ARG A 36 -22.25 5.00 6.03
CA ARG A 36 -21.25 5.12 4.94
C ARG A 36 -21.36 6.47 4.22
N ALA A 37 -22.57 6.94 3.93
CA ALA A 37 -22.81 8.24 3.32
C ALA A 37 -22.40 9.41 4.25
N LEU A 38 -22.72 9.30 5.55
CA LEU A 38 -22.29 10.27 6.56
C LEU A 38 -20.76 10.36 6.64
N THR A 39 -20.09 9.21 6.65
CA THR A 39 -18.62 9.14 6.64
C THR A 39 -18.02 9.85 5.43
N ARG A 40 -18.56 9.62 4.23
CA ARG A 40 -18.11 10.32 3.02
C ARG A 40 -18.25 11.83 3.14
N ALA A 41 -19.41 12.30 3.61
CA ALA A 41 -19.63 13.74 3.82
C ALA A 41 -18.64 14.32 4.84
N TYR A 42 -18.41 13.62 5.95
CA TYR A 42 -17.47 14.03 6.99
C TYR A 42 -16.03 14.14 6.48
N VAL A 43 -15.53 13.12 5.76
CA VAL A 43 -14.16 13.14 5.21
C VAL A 43 -14.01 14.24 4.16
N ALA A 44 -15.02 14.49 3.34
CA ALA A 44 -15.00 15.58 2.37
C ALA A 44 -14.93 16.97 3.02
N GLU A 45 -15.58 17.16 4.16
CA GLU A 45 -15.58 18.42 4.91
C GLU A 45 -14.29 18.62 5.72
N VAL A 46 -13.88 17.61 6.47
CA VAL A 46 -12.79 17.71 7.46
C VAL A 46 -11.42 17.44 6.84
N GLN A 47 -11.38 16.69 5.73
CA GLN A 47 -10.16 16.27 5.01
C GLN A 47 -9.06 15.71 5.93
N PRO A 48 -9.35 14.72 6.80
CA PRO A 48 -8.32 14.05 7.58
C PRO A 48 -7.34 13.31 6.65
N VAL A 49 -6.06 13.29 7.01
CA VAL A 49 -4.99 12.71 6.18
C VAL A 49 -4.57 11.34 6.73
N PRO A 50 -4.56 10.26 5.93
CA PRO A 50 -4.01 8.97 6.34
C PRO A 50 -2.47 8.90 6.20
N PRO A 51 -1.77 7.98 6.89
CA PRO A 51 -2.31 7.09 7.91
C PRO A 51 -2.65 7.83 9.21
N MET A 52 -3.68 7.37 9.91
CA MET A 52 -4.11 7.95 11.18
C MET A 52 -4.09 6.89 12.29
N PRO A 53 -3.49 7.17 13.45
CA PRO A 53 -3.53 6.26 14.59
C PRO A 53 -4.96 6.04 15.10
N ALA A 54 -5.16 4.95 15.85
CA ALA A 54 -6.48 4.52 16.29
C ALA A 54 -7.21 5.56 17.17
N ASP A 55 -6.50 6.24 18.06
CA ASP A 55 -7.13 7.18 19.01
C ASP A 55 -7.69 8.43 18.31
N PRO A 56 -6.93 9.17 17.47
CA PRO A 56 -7.49 10.24 16.65
C PRO A 56 -8.64 9.77 15.75
N LEU A 57 -8.55 8.56 15.18
CA LEU A 57 -9.60 8.00 14.34
C LEU A 57 -10.92 7.80 15.13
N ARG A 58 -10.83 7.33 16.38
CA ARG A 58 -11.98 7.24 17.29
C ARG A 58 -12.55 8.60 17.68
N GLU A 59 -11.70 9.60 17.87
CA GLU A 59 -12.16 10.98 18.13
C GLU A 59 -12.95 11.54 16.94
N HIS A 60 -12.49 11.30 15.71
CA HIS A 60 -13.24 11.64 14.50
C HIS A 60 -14.57 10.88 14.41
N ALA A 61 -14.56 9.58 14.71
CA ALA A 61 -15.77 8.77 14.75
C ALA A 61 -16.79 9.30 15.78
N ASP A 62 -16.36 9.60 16.99
CA ASP A 62 -17.22 10.14 18.06
C ASP A 62 -17.82 11.49 17.69
N ARG A 63 -17.03 12.39 17.11
CA ARG A 63 -17.51 13.68 16.61
C ARG A 63 -18.59 13.50 15.53
N MET A 64 -18.32 12.64 14.54
CA MET A 64 -19.24 12.36 13.44
C MET A 64 -20.55 11.73 13.94
N LEU A 65 -20.46 10.72 14.79
CA LEU A 65 -21.62 10.01 15.34
C LEU A 65 -22.47 10.93 16.21
N THR A 66 -21.84 11.72 17.10
CA THR A 66 -22.54 12.67 17.97
C THR A 66 -23.27 13.74 17.16
N ALA A 67 -22.63 14.31 16.14
CA ALA A 67 -23.23 15.34 15.29
C ALA A 67 -24.45 14.82 14.50
N ALA A 68 -24.44 13.54 14.10
CA ALA A 68 -25.53 12.91 13.37
C ALA A 68 -26.60 12.24 14.27
N GLY A 69 -26.43 12.25 15.59
CA GLY A 69 -27.33 11.57 16.53
C GLY A 69 -27.30 10.04 16.42
N VAL A 70 -26.20 9.47 15.91
CA VAL A 70 -26.00 8.02 15.76
C VAL A 70 -25.39 7.46 17.05
N PRO A 71 -25.80 6.25 17.52
CA PRO A 71 -25.26 5.68 18.75
C PRO A 71 -23.74 5.50 18.74
N LEU A 72 -23.08 5.93 19.82
CA LEU A 72 -21.63 5.73 20.02
C LEU A 72 -21.22 4.25 20.13
N ALA A 73 -22.18 3.35 20.31
CA ALA A 73 -21.94 1.91 20.22
C ALA A 73 -21.36 1.49 18.85
N TYR A 74 -21.56 2.29 17.80
CA TYR A 74 -21.03 2.05 16.46
C TYR A 74 -19.66 2.69 16.21
N ARG A 75 -18.97 3.19 17.26
CA ARG A 75 -17.68 3.88 17.16
C ARG A 75 -16.65 3.12 16.33
N GLU A 76 -16.35 1.87 16.70
CA GLU A 76 -15.28 1.11 16.02
C GLU A 76 -15.66 0.78 14.57
N TYR A 77 -16.94 0.52 14.30
CA TYR A 77 -17.45 0.35 12.94
C TYR A 77 -17.29 1.65 12.11
N ALA A 78 -17.67 2.80 12.69
CA ALA A 78 -17.52 4.11 12.05
C ALA A 78 -16.05 4.50 11.84
N ALA A 79 -15.15 4.14 12.77
CA ALA A 79 -13.72 4.35 12.64
C ALA A 79 -13.15 3.60 11.42
N VAL A 80 -13.56 2.34 11.22
CA VAL A 80 -13.20 1.58 10.01
C VAL A 80 -13.69 2.28 8.74
N LEU A 81 -14.94 2.74 8.72
CA LEU A 81 -15.47 3.45 7.55
C LEU A 81 -14.72 4.75 7.27
N LEU A 82 -14.37 5.52 8.30
CA LEU A 82 -13.56 6.74 8.16
C LEU A 82 -12.20 6.42 7.56
N SER A 83 -11.51 5.40 8.08
CA SER A 83 -10.22 4.97 7.55
C SER A 83 -10.34 4.52 6.08
N ASN A 84 -11.37 3.74 5.76
CA ASN A 84 -11.64 3.30 4.39
C ASN A 84 -11.83 4.48 3.43
N GLU A 85 -12.62 5.48 3.81
CA GLU A 85 -12.90 6.62 2.96
C GLU A 85 -11.64 7.50 2.78
N MET A 86 -10.80 7.65 3.82
CA MET A 86 -9.51 8.33 3.72
C MET A 86 -8.54 7.63 2.75
N TRP A 87 -8.54 6.30 2.71
CA TRP A 87 -7.69 5.51 1.81
C TRP A 87 -8.30 5.24 0.43
N ARG A 88 -9.57 5.62 0.20
CA ARG A 88 -10.34 5.24 -0.99
C ARG A 88 -9.64 5.63 -2.28
N ASP A 89 -9.20 6.88 -2.41
CA ASP A 89 -8.59 7.39 -3.63
C ASP A 89 -7.18 6.82 -3.83
N ALA A 90 -6.42 6.64 -2.75
CA ALA A 90 -5.11 5.99 -2.80
C ALA A 90 -5.22 4.53 -3.27
N LEU A 91 -6.21 3.78 -2.76
CA LEU A 91 -6.49 2.43 -3.25
C LEU A 91 -6.85 2.47 -4.74
N ALA A 92 -7.71 3.40 -5.15
CA ALA A 92 -8.18 3.52 -6.54
C ALA A 92 -7.03 3.73 -7.53
N GLY A 93 -6.00 4.49 -7.16
CA GLY A 93 -4.85 4.78 -8.02
C GLY A 93 -3.83 3.64 -8.17
N ILE A 94 -3.85 2.66 -7.28
CA ILE A 94 -2.91 1.53 -7.33
C ILE A 94 -3.39 0.50 -8.36
N PRO A 95 -2.55 -0.03 -9.28
CA PRO A 95 -2.94 -1.08 -10.22
C PRO A 95 -3.44 -2.36 -9.52
N TYR A 96 -4.41 -3.05 -10.10
CA TYR A 96 -5.02 -4.25 -9.50
C TYR A 96 -4.01 -5.35 -9.18
N GLU A 97 -3.02 -5.55 -10.05
CA GLU A 97 -1.92 -6.51 -9.90
C GLU A 97 -0.99 -6.25 -8.71
N ARG A 98 -1.09 -5.07 -8.11
CA ARG A 98 -0.35 -4.68 -6.89
C ARG A 98 -1.26 -4.65 -5.66
N ARG A 99 -2.46 -5.22 -5.74
CA ARG A 99 -3.43 -5.29 -4.64
C ARG A 99 -3.60 -6.71 -4.13
N LEU A 100 -3.80 -6.84 -2.83
CA LEU A 100 -4.15 -8.09 -2.16
C LEU A 100 -5.62 -8.04 -1.72
N LEU A 101 -6.42 -9.01 -2.15
CA LEU A 101 -7.71 -9.29 -1.53
C LEU A 101 -7.51 -10.34 -0.43
N LEU A 102 -7.70 -9.93 0.81
CA LEU A 102 -7.64 -10.80 1.98
C LEU A 102 -9.05 -11.11 2.47
N MET A 103 -9.43 -12.38 2.43
CA MET A 103 -10.74 -12.85 2.92
C MET A 103 -10.57 -13.81 4.10
N PRO A 104 -11.53 -13.83 5.04
CA PRO A 104 -11.49 -14.76 6.16
C PRO A 104 -12.14 -16.08 5.76
N LYS A 105 -11.62 -17.19 6.31
CA LYS A 105 -12.21 -18.52 6.11
C LYS A 105 -13.64 -18.62 6.70
N CYS A 106 -14.03 -17.68 7.56
CA CYS A 106 -15.33 -17.62 8.25
C CYS A 106 -16.51 -17.35 7.30
N LEU A 107 -16.27 -16.84 6.08
CA LEU A 107 -17.29 -16.69 5.05
C LEU A 107 -17.75 -18.03 4.47
N ARG A 108 -16.98 -19.10 4.66
CA ARG A 108 -17.34 -20.44 4.15
C ARG A 108 -18.51 -21.01 4.94
N VAL A 109 -19.30 -21.87 4.29
CA VAL A 109 -20.21 -22.77 5.00
C VAL A 109 -19.39 -23.90 5.60
N GLU A 110 -19.05 -23.81 6.88
CA GLU A 110 -18.05 -24.65 7.55
C GLU A 110 -18.35 -26.14 7.40
N ALA A 111 -19.60 -26.54 7.65
CA ALA A 111 -20.03 -27.93 7.62
C ALA A 111 -19.96 -28.58 6.22
N LYS A 112 -19.84 -27.79 5.14
CA LYS A 112 -19.93 -28.28 3.76
C LYS A 112 -18.72 -27.92 2.89
N CYS A 113 -17.83 -27.06 3.36
CA CYS A 113 -16.70 -26.60 2.57
C CYS A 113 -15.66 -27.72 2.38
N PRO A 114 -15.36 -28.14 1.13
CA PRO A 114 -14.38 -29.20 0.87
C PRO A 114 -12.92 -28.69 0.79
N ALA A 115 -12.70 -27.40 1.05
CA ALA A 115 -11.41 -26.76 0.85
C ALA A 115 -10.38 -27.26 1.90
N PRO A 116 -9.19 -27.70 1.48
CA PRO A 116 -8.10 -28.00 2.40
C PRO A 116 -7.45 -26.71 2.92
N PHE A 117 -6.66 -26.86 3.98
CA PHE A 117 -5.82 -25.82 4.53
C PHE A 117 -4.35 -26.17 4.29
N ASP A 118 -3.55 -25.17 3.95
CA ASP A 118 -2.10 -25.23 3.97
C ASP A 118 -1.51 -24.26 5.02
N GLU A 119 -0.21 -23.99 4.94
CA GLU A 119 0.46 -23.05 5.85
C GLU A 119 0.04 -21.59 5.64
N PHE A 120 -0.50 -21.26 4.48
CA PHE A 120 -0.90 -19.90 4.11
C PHE A 120 -2.39 -19.64 4.35
N GLY A 121 -3.25 -20.65 4.23
CA GLY A 121 -4.67 -20.50 4.50
C GLY A 121 -5.57 -21.55 3.85
N LEU A 122 -6.82 -21.17 3.60
CA LEU A 122 -7.83 -22.00 2.95
C LEU A 122 -7.64 -21.98 1.44
N LEU A 123 -7.56 -23.16 0.82
CA LEU A 123 -7.43 -23.31 -0.62
C LEU A 123 -8.79 -23.56 -1.28
N CYS A 124 -9.47 -22.48 -1.69
CA CYS A 124 -10.81 -22.53 -2.26
C CYS A 124 -10.90 -23.50 -3.44
N LYS A 125 -11.81 -24.49 -3.34
CA LYS A 125 -12.08 -25.48 -4.41
C LYS A 125 -13.21 -25.08 -5.34
N LYS A 126 -13.65 -23.83 -5.30
CA LYS A 126 -14.68 -23.30 -6.21
C LYS A 126 -15.98 -24.13 -6.16
N CYS A 127 -16.42 -24.46 -4.94
CA CYS A 127 -17.58 -25.33 -4.69
C CYS A 127 -18.96 -24.65 -4.82
N GLY A 128 -19.00 -23.32 -4.96
CA GLY A 128 -20.22 -22.53 -5.15
C GLY A 128 -21.10 -22.33 -3.92
N LEU A 129 -20.62 -22.69 -2.72
CA LEU A 129 -21.44 -22.65 -1.49
C LEU A 129 -21.37 -21.34 -0.71
N CYS A 130 -20.41 -20.45 -1.01
CA CYS A 130 -20.19 -19.20 -0.30
C CYS A 130 -19.60 -18.13 -1.24
N SER A 131 -19.60 -16.87 -0.80
CA SER A 131 -19.14 -15.72 -1.58
C SER A 131 -17.63 -15.73 -1.90
N ILE A 132 -16.82 -16.50 -1.15
CA ILE A 132 -15.37 -16.59 -1.36
C ILE A 132 -15.03 -16.91 -2.82
N GLN A 133 -15.76 -17.84 -3.44
CA GLN A 133 -15.47 -18.23 -4.82
C GLN A 133 -15.64 -17.06 -5.79
N ASP A 134 -16.80 -16.42 -5.78
CA ASP A 134 -17.12 -15.39 -6.79
C ASP A 134 -16.22 -14.17 -6.61
N LEU A 135 -15.94 -13.78 -5.35
CA LEU A 135 -15.00 -12.71 -5.03
C LEU A 135 -13.57 -13.05 -5.43
N GLN A 136 -13.12 -14.28 -5.18
CA GLN A 136 -11.78 -14.74 -5.57
C GLN A 136 -11.64 -14.76 -7.09
N GLU A 137 -12.60 -15.37 -7.80
CA GLU A 137 -12.57 -15.45 -9.27
C GLU A 137 -12.52 -14.07 -9.90
N GLU A 138 -13.28 -13.11 -9.37
CA GLU A 138 -13.25 -11.76 -9.89
C GLU A 138 -11.95 -11.03 -9.58
N ALA A 139 -11.49 -11.07 -8.33
CA ALA A 139 -10.25 -10.41 -7.95
C ALA A 139 -9.05 -10.96 -8.74
N GLU A 140 -8.96 -12.29 -8.91
CA GLU A 140 -7.97 -12.95 -9.78
C GLU A 140 -8.09 -12.46 -11.24
N ARG A 141 -9.33 -12.31 -11.77
CA ARG A 141 -9.58 -11.80 -13.13
C ARG A 141 -9.10 -10.36 -13.30
N LEU A 142 -9.25 -9.52 -12.28
CA LEU A 142 -8.77 -8.14 -12.27
C LEU A 142 -7.24 -8.03 -12.10
N GLY A 143 -6.61 -9.05 -11.52
CA GLY A 143 -5.16 -9.15 -11.35
C GLY A 143 -4.70 -9.23 -9.89
N TYR A 144 -5.61 -9.15 -8.92
CA TYR A 144 -5.28 -9.20 -7.49
C TYR A 144 -4.53 -10.49 -7.13
N ALA A 145 -3.60 -10.37 -6.18
CA ALA A 145 -3.28 -11.51 -5.34
C ALA A 145 -4.48 -11.77 -4.40
N VAL A 146 -4.90 -13.03 -4.24
CA VAL A 146 -6.00 -13.39 -3.34
C VAL A 146 -5.51 -14.37 -2.29
N LEU A 147 -5.84 -14.09 -1.03
CA LEU A 147 -5.52 -14.97 0.09
C LEU A 147 -6.75 -15.17 0.98
N VAL A 148 -7.05 -16.41 1.32
CA VAL A 148 -8.10 -16.74 2.30
C VAL A 148 -7.44 -17.21 3.59
N ALA A 149 -7.12 -16.29 4.49
CA ALA A 149 -6.28 -16.57 5.66
C ALA A 149 -6.73 -15.82 6.90
N GLU A 150 -6.26 -16.30 8.05
CA GLU A 150 -6.46 -15.68 9.36
C GLU A 150 -5.08 -15.42 9.97
N GLY A 151 -4.40 -14.36 9.54
CA GLY A 151 -3.08 -14.05 10.10
C GLY A 151 -2.48 -12.76 9.55
N SER A 152 -2.22 -11.80 10.44
CA SER A 152 -1.51 -10.57 10.10
C SER A 152 -0.05 -10.83 9.67
N ALA A 153 0.59 -11.88 10.19
CA ALA A 153 1.99 -12.19 9.87
C ALA A 153 2.24 -12.47 8.38
N ILE A 154 1.35 -13.21 7.72
CA ILE A 154 1.46 -13.51 6.28
C ILE A 154 1.21 -12.26 5.45
N VAL A 155 0.26 -11.42 5.88
CA VAL A 155 -0.02 -10.14 5.22
C VAL A 155 1.20 -9.23 5.27
N MET A 156 1.85 -9.14 6.43
CA MET A 156 3.07 -8.34 6.60
C MET A 156 4.22 -8.86 5.74
N SER A 157 4.45 -10.18 5.70
CA SER A 157 5.53 -10.72 4.87
C SER A 157 5.30 -10.47 3.38
N ILE A 158 4.03 -10.49 2.92
CA ILE A 158 3.67 -10.14 1.54
C ILE A 158 3.91 -8.65 1.27
N ILE A 159 3.53 -7.76 2.18
CA ILE A 159 3.82 -6.31 2.07
C ILE A 159 5.34 -6.08 1.98
N GLU A 160 6.12 -6.72 2.84
CA GLU A 160 7.58 -6.59 2.89
C GLU A 160 8.28 -7.02 1.59
N THR A 161 7.62 -7.84 0.75
CA THR A 161 8.15 -8.17 -0.59
C THR A 161 8.11 -6.99 -1.58
N GLY A 162 7.35 -5.93 -1.29
CA GLY A 162 7.14 -4.79 -2.19
C GLY A 162 6.24 -5.06 -3.40
N LYS A 163 5.76 -6.30 -3.57
CA LYS A 163 4.87 -6.69 -4.68
C LYS A 163 3.45 -6.17 -4.50
N ILE A 164 2.98 -6.08 -3.26
CA ILE A 164 1.67 -5.58 -2.90
C ILE A 164 1.81 -4.19 -2.30
N GLU A 165 1.09 -3.23 -2.85
CA GLU A 165 1.05 -1.83 -2.39
C GLU A 165 -0.27 -1.47 -1.70
N ALA A 166 -1.31 -2.29 -1.82
CA ALA A 166 -2.62 -2.04 -1.21
C ALA A 166 -3.34 -3.32 -0.79
N ILE A 167 -4.20 -3.21 0.22
CA ILE A 167 -5.00 -4.33 0.74
C ILE A 167 -6.48 -4.00 0.72
N VAL A 168 -7.28 -4.90 0.16
CA VAL A 168 -8.73 -4.98 0.40
C VAL A 168 -8.96 -6.13 1.35
N GLY A 169 -9.39 -5.84 2.57
CA GLY A 169 -9.59 -6.83 3.63
C GLY A 169 -11.06 -7.06 3.95
N VAL A 170 -11.44 -8.30 4.22
CA VAL A 170 -12.71 -8.63 4.89
C VAL A 170 -12.37 -9.26 6.23
N SER A 171 -12.90 -8.72 7.33
CA SER A 171 -12.53 -9.17 8.68
C SER A 171 -13.51 -8.68 9.74
N CYS A 172 -13.60 -9.37 10.88
CA CYS A 172 -14.34 -8.85 12.03
C CYS A 172 -13.60 -7.65 12.65
N LEU A 173 -14.34 -6.80 13.37
CA LEU A 173 -13.82 -5.57 13.99
C LEU A 173 -12.67 -5.85 14.96
N SER A 174 -12.79 -6.90 15.78
CA SER A 174 -11.78 -7.27 16.78
C SER A 174 -10.43 -7.70 16.17
N VAL A 175 -10.44 -8.27 14.97
CA VAL A 175 -9.20 -8.58 14.22
C VAL A 175 -8.65 -7.32 13.56
N LEU A 176 -9.51 -6.48 12.97
CA LEU A 176 -9.10 -5.22 12.33
C LEU A 176 -8.39 -4.30 13.32
N GLU A 177 -8.94 -4.10 14.52
CA GLU A 177 -8.35 -3.30 15.60
C GLU A 177 -6.89 -3.68 15.91
N ARG A 178 -6.55 -4.97 15.82
CA ARG A 178 -5.18 -5.47 16.05
C ARG A 178 -4.29 -5.32 14.83
N ALA A 179 -4.86 -5.30 13.62
CA ALA A 179 -4.12 -5.15 12.37
C ALA A 179 -3.78 -3.70 12.04
N PHE A 180 -4.62 -2.75 12.47
CA PHE A 180 -4.45 -1.31 12.20
C PHE A 180 -3.05 -0.75 12.50
N PRO A 181 -2.43 -1.00 13.67
CA PRO A 181 -1.10 -0.46 13.97
C PRO A 181 -0.02 -0.90 12.99
N TYR A 182 -0.11 -2.13 12.46
CA TYR A 182 0.87 -2.65 11.51
C TYR A 182 0.70 -2.04 10.12
N MET A 183 -0.54 -1.90 9.66
CA MET A 183 -0.84 -1.25 8.38
C MET A 183 -0.47 0.23 8.40
N GLU A 184 -0.75 0.91 9.52
CA GLU A 184 -0.36 2.30 9.76
C GLU A 184 1.15 2.47 9.73
N ALA A 185 1.90 1.67 10.50
CA ALA A 185 3.36 1.74 10.54
C ALA A 185 4.01 1.48 9.16
N ALA A 186 3.41 0.60 8.35
CA ALA A 186 3.87 0.32 7.00
C ALA A 186 3.37 1.35 5.95
N ALA A 187 2.46 2.26 6.34
CA ALA A 187 1.78 3.23 5.47
C ALA A 187 1.20 2.57 4.21
N VAL A 188 0.59 1.39 4.35
CA VAL A 188 -0.05 0.66 3.26
C VAL A 188 -1.52 1.06 3.17
N PRO A 189 -1.99 1.60 2.03
CA PRO A 189 -3.40 1.83 1.77
C PRO A 189 -4.21 0.56 1.99
N GLY A 190 -5.20 0.65 2.88
CA GLY A 190 -6.05 -0.48 3.21
C GLY A 190 -7.51 -0.08 3.33
N VAL A 191 -8.38 -0.85 2.68
CA VAL A 191 -9.83 -0.73 2.84
C VAL A 191 -10.34 -2.05 3.41
N ALA A 192 -11.05 -1.96 4.54
CA ALA A 192 -11.56 -3.11 5.26
C ALA A 192 -13.10 -3.13 5.28
N ILE A 193 -13.71 -4.22 4.84
CA ILE A 193 -15.16 -4.43 4.94
C ILE A 193 -15.44 -5.30 6.17
N PRO A 194 -16.11 -4.78 7.22
CA PRO A 194 -16.35 -5.55 8.43
C PRO A 194 -17.27 -6.76 8.20
N LEU A 195 -16.93 -7.90 8.80
CA LEU A 195 -17.87 -9.00 8.97
C LEU A 195 -19.01 -8.58 9.89
N LEU A 196 -20.22 -9.05 9.59
CA LEU A 196 -21.41 -8.79 10.41
C LEU A 196 -21.39 -9.61 11.71
N GLN A 197 -20.74 -10.77 11.72
CA GLN A 197 -20.53 -11.62 12.90
C GLN A 197 -19.03 -11.81 13.20
N ASP A 198 -18.70 -12.18 14.44
CA ASP A 198 -17.34 -12.37 14.95
C ASP A 198 -17.08 -13.72 15.62
N ASP A 199 -18.01 -14.67 15.52
CA ASP A 199 -17.91 -16.01 16.12
C ASP A 199 -17.19 -17.04 15.22
N CYS A 200 -16.58 -16.57 14.15
CA CYS A 200 -15.71 -17.33 13.24
C CYS A 200 -16.38 -18.52 12.51
N ILE A 201 -17.70 -18.56 12.42
CA ILE A 201 -18.46 -19.61 11.73
C ILE A 201 -19.60 -19.02 10.91
N ASP A 202 -19.69 -19.41 9.64
CA ASP A 202 -20.78 -19.07 8.72
C ASP A 202 -21.18 -17.57 8.78
N THR A 203 -20.17 -16.70 8.76
CA THR A 203 -20.30 -15.24 8.90
C THR A 203 -20.73 -14.59 7.59
N ALA A 204 -21.41 -13.45 7.69
CA ALA A 204 -21.87 -12.63 6.58
C ALA A 204 -21.06 -11.34 6.44
N VAL A 205 -21.14 -10.74 5.25
CA VAL A 205 -20.53 -9.45 4.89
C VAL A 205 -21.43 -8.74 3.89
N ASP A 206 -21.47 -7.41 3.93
CA ASP A 206 -22.11 -6.62 2.87
C ASP A 206 -21.36 -6.85 1.55
N THR A 207 -21.84 -7.81 0.77
CA THR A 207 -21.08 -8.35 -0.38
C THR A 207 -20.93 -7.31 -1.47
N ASP A 208 -21.95 -6.48 -1.69
CA ASP A 208 -21.91 -5.36 -2.64
C ASP A 208 -20.81 -4.36 -2.29
N TRP A 209 -20.50 -4.17 -1.01
CA TRP A 209 -19.39 -3.29 -0.60
C TRP A 209 -18.04 -3.88 -0.98
N VAL A 210 -17.90 -5.21 -0.90
CA VAL A 210 -16.68 -5.89 -1.37
C VAL A 210 -16.57 -5.72 -2.89
N TRP A 211 -17.65 -5.93 -3.63
CA TRP A 211 -17.70 -5.73 -5.09
C TRP A 211 -17.34 -4.30 -5.50
N ASP A 212 -17.90 -3.29 -4.83
CA ASP A 212 -17.58 -1.87 -5.05
C ASP A 212 -16.08 -1.61 -4.89
N VAL A 213 -15.48 -2.14 -3.82
CA VAL A 213 -14.09 -1.86 -3.45
C VAL A 213 -13.10 -2.62 -4.35
N ILE A 214 -13.37 -3.88 -4.70
CA ILE A 214 -12.47 -4.63 -5.62
C ILE A 214 -12.47 -4.01 -7.02
N HIS A 215 -13.56 -3.36 -7.43
CA HIS A 215 -13.66 -2.67 -8.71
C HIS A 215 -13.11 -1.24 -8.68
N LEU A 216 -12.82 -0.69 -7.50
CA LEU A 216 -12.43 0.69 -7.35
C LEU A 216 -11.15 1.00 -8.14
N THR A 217 -11.22 1.92 -9.08
CA THR A 217 -10.07 2.33 -9.90
C THR A 217 -10.16 3.81 -10.24
N SER A 218 -9.01 4.42 -10.52
CA SER A 218 -8.83 5.81 -10.93
C SER A 218 -8.01 5.84 -12.22
N ASP A 219 -8.23 6.87 -13.04
CA ASP A 219 -7.35 7.15 -14.19
C ASP A 219 -5.96 7.63 -13.74
N ASP A 220 -5.85 8.17 -12.51
CA ASP A 220 -4.59 8.52 -11.86
C ASP A 220 -3.87 7.24 -11.41
N ARG A 221 -2.69 6.98 -11.97
CA ARG A 221 -1.84 5.82 -11.68
C ARG A 221 -0.60 6.19 -10.88
N THR A 222 -0.77 7.04 -9.88
CA THR A 222 0.29 7.33 -8.91
C THR A 222 0.65 6.05 -8.14
N TYR A 223 1.95 5.76 -8.05
CA TYR A 223 2.49 4.57 -7.37
C TYR A 223 3.38 4.95 -6.20
N ARG A 224 3.57 4.02 -5.26
CA ARG A 224 4.50 4.22 -4.14
C ARG A 224 5.93 4.03 -4.63
N MET A 225 6.75 5.09 -4.55
CA MET A 225 8.18 4.97 -4.83
C MET A 225 8.92 4.29 -3.68
N ASP A 226 9.69 3.25 -3.99
CA ASP A 226 10.64 2.65 -3.05
C ASP A 226 11.88 3.55 -2.88
N LEU A 227 11.74 4.54 -1.98
CA LEU A 227 12.80 5.51 -1.70
C LEU A 227 14.06 4.88 -1.12
N GLU A 228 13.95 3.72 -0.46
CA GLU A 228 15.11 3.05 0.14
C GLU A 228 15.93 2.34 -0.93
N SER A 229 15.28 1.61 -1.84
CA SER A 229 15.92 1.01 -2.99
C SER A 229 16.56 2.05 -3.91
N ILE A 230 15.86 3.15 -4.20
CA ILE A 230 16.41 4.27 -4.99
C ILE A 230 17.67 4.85 -4.32
N ARG A 231 17.65 5.05 -3.00
CA ARG A 231 18.80 5.57 -2.28
C ARG A 231 19.99 4.61 -2.32
N ARG A 232 19.77 3.32 -2.07
CA ARG A 232 20.81 2.29 -2.18
C ARG A 232 21.39 2.25 -3.59
N GLU A 233 20.55 2.28 -4.62
CA GLU A 233 20.97 2.30 -6.02
C GLU A 233 21.86 3.53 -6.32
N VAL A 234 21.43 4.72 -5.90
CA VAL A 234 22.19 5.97 -6.09
C VAL A 234 23.54 5.94 -5.37
N ASP A 235 23.60 5.41 -4.15
CA ASP A 235 24.85 5.27 -3.41
C ASP A 235 25.86 4.38 -4.15
N THR A 236 25.41 3.32 -4.84
CA THR A 236 26.32 2.47 -5.63
C THR A 236 27.02 3.23 -6.76
N TRP A 237 26.41 4.28 -7.33
CA TRP A 237 26.98 5.01 -8.47
C TRP A 237 28.27 5.75 -8.14
N PHE A 238 28.54 5.99 -6.85
CA PHE A 238 29.72 6.67 -6.34
C PHE A 238 30.80 5.72 -5.83
N LEU A 239 30.64 4.40 -6.04
CA LEU A 239 31.72 3.44 -5.83
C LEU A 239 32.82 3.68 -6.88
N PRO A 240 34.11 3.48 -6.55
CA PRO A 240 35.22 3.78 -7.46
C PRO A 240 35.08 3.12 -8.85
N GLN A 241 34.69 1.84 -8.88
CA GLN A 241 34.50 1.08 -10.12
C GLN A 241 33.35 1.64 -10.99
N GLU A 242 32.27 2.10 -10.34
CA GLU A 242 31.09 2.64 -11.00
C GLU A 242 31.35 4.05 -11.57
N LEU A 243 32.18 4.84 -10.89
CA LEU A 243 32.67 6.13 -11.40
C LEU A 243 33.59 5.94 -12.60
N ASP A 244 34.50 4.97 -12.57
CA ASP A 244 35.37 4.66 -13.71
C ASP A 244 34.58 4.18 -14.93
N GLY A 245 33.56 3.36 -14.73
CA GLY A 245 32.65 2.96 -15.79
C GLY A 245 31.86 4.14 -16.40
N SER A 246 31.54 5.16 -15.60
CA SER A 246 30.73 6.31 -16.02
C SER A 246 31.55 7.46 -16.62
N LEU A 247 32.75 7.70 -16.10
CA LEU A 247 33.62 8.84 -16.41
C LEU A 247 34.87 8.44 -17.20
N GLY A 248 35.08 7.14 -17.46
CA GLY A 248 36.34 6.62 -18.01
C GLY A 248 37.46 6.56 -16.96
N PRO A 249 38.67 6.05 -17.31
CA PRO A 249 39.79 5.98 -16.38
C PRO A 249 40.34 7.38 -16.03
N ALA A 250 40.86 7.55 -14.81
CA ALA A 250 41.57 8.77 -14.42
C ALA A 250 42.93 8.86 -15.15
N GLY A 251 43.14 9.93 -15.89
CA GLY A 251 44.38 10.23 -16.62
C GLY A 251 45.33 11.19 -15.87
N SER A 252 44.91 11.78 -14.76
CA SER A 252 45.72 12.70 -13.95
C SER A 252 45.53 12.52 -12.45
N ASP A 253 46.47 13.03 -11.65
CA ASP A 253 46.33 13.06 -10.19
C ASP A 253 45.13 13.91 -9.74
N THR A 254 44.83 15.00 -10.44
CA THR A 254 43.64 15.82 -10.16
C THR A 254 42.36 15.01 -10.34
N GLU A 255 42.24 14.23 -11.41
CA GLU A 255 41.09 13.36 -11.64
C GLU A 255 41.00 12.25 -10.59
N ARG A 256 42.14 11.69 -10.16
CA ARG A 256 42.18 10.68 -9.10
C ARG A 256 41.68 11.26 -7.77
N ILE A 257 42.22 12.41 -7.34
CA ILE A 257 41.81 13.10 -6.10
C ILE A 257 40.32 13.47 -6.16
N ALA A 258 39.86 14.01 -7.29
CA ALA A 258 38.45 14.37 -7.47
C ALA A 258 37.51 13.16 -7.36
N ARG A 259 37.92 12.00 -7.88
CA ARG A 259 37.14 10.74 -7.79
C ARG A 259 37.16 10.15 -6.39
N GLU A 260 38.31 10.19 -5.71
CA GLU A 260 38.43 9.80 -4.30
C GLU A 260 37.50 10.67 -3.44
N TRP A 261 37.53 11.99 -3.65
CA TRP A 261 36.62 12.94 -2.98
C TRP A 261 35.15 12.67 -3.31
N LEU A 262 34.84 12.40 -4.58
CA LEU A 262 33.51 12.02 -5.03
C LEU A 262 33.04 10.70 -4.44
N SER A 263 33.94 9.78 -4.08
CA SER A 263 33.60 8.49 -3.48
C SER A 263 33.40 8.59 -1.96
N ARG A 264 33.92 9.64 -1.30
CA ARG A 264 33.74 9.85 0.15
C ARG A 264 32.26 9.97 0.52
N ALA A 265 31.95 9.53 1.74
CA ALA A 265 30.61 9.53 2.30
C ALA A 265 29.91 10.90 2.20
N GLY A 266 28.59 10.88 2.03
CA GLY A 266 27.75 12.06 1.92
C GLY A 266 26.29 11.63 1.83
N LYS A 267 25.35 12.54 2.14
CA LYS A 267 23.92 12.19 2.16
C LYS A 267 23.31 11.96 0.78
N ARG A 268 24.00 12.35 -0.31
CA ARG A 268 23.59 12.17 -1.72
C ARG A 268 22.17 12.64 -2.06
N TRP A 269 21.67 13.66 -1.36
CA TRP A 269 20.31 14.16 -1.59
C TRP A 269 20.06 14.63 -3.03
N ARG A 270 21.03 15.30 -3.66
CA ARG A 270 20.87 15.85 -5.01
C ARG A 270 20.71 14.78 -6.09
N PRO A 271 21.60 13.78 -6.20
CA PRO A 271 21.40 12.69 -7.15
C PRO A 271 20.16 11.85 -6.79
N PHE A 272 19.89 11.62 -5.50
CA PHE A 272 18.69 10.92 -5.04
C PHE A 272 17.38 11.62 -5.50
N LEU A 273 17.26 12.93 -5.27
CA LEU A 273 16.09 13.70 -5.67
C LEU A 273 15.94 13.79 -7.19
N THR A 274 17.05 13.81 -7.93
CA THR A 274 17.05 13.77 -9.40
C THR A 274 16.37 12.50 -9.91
N VAL A 275 16.67 11.34 -9.30
CA VAL A 275 16.04 10.06 -9.65
C VAL A 275 14.58 10.02 -9.23
N CYS A 276 14.25 10.49 -8.02
CA CYS A 276 12.86 10.52 -7.55
C CYS A 276 11.97 11.37 -8.46
N ALA A 277 12.46 12.55 -8.86
CA ALA A 277 11.74 13.44 -9.77
C ALA A 277 11.50 12.80 -11.14
N TRP A 278 12.50 12.12 -11.69
CA TRP A 278 12.33 11.39 -12.95
C TRP A 278 11.33 10.25 -12.82
N ARG A 279 11.46 9.40 -11.77
CA ARG A 279 10.54 8.27 -11.55
C ARG A 279 9.10 8.75 -11.47
N ALA A 280 8.84 9.79 -10.69
CA ALA A 280 7.51 10.39 -10.56
C ALA A 280 6.88 10.83 -11.91
N LEU A 281 7.68 11.09 -12.94
CA LEU A 281 7.23 11.51 -14.27
C LEU A 281 7.09 10.38 -15.29
N THR A 282 7.72 9.21 -15.07
CA THR A 282 7.78 8.13 -16.07
C THR A 282 6.56 7.21 -16.08
N GLY A 283 5.70 7.25 -15.07
CA GLY A 283 4.48 6.42 -14.98
C GLY A 283 4.70 4.91 -14.84
N ASP A 284 5.93 4.43 -15.07
CA ASP A 284 6.37 3.05 -14.86
C ASP A 284 7.33 3.01 -13.65
N PRO A 285 6.92 2.42 -12.50
CA PRO A 285 7.76 2.30 -11.32
C PRO A 285 9.02 1.48 -11.53
N ASP A 286 8.98 0.51 -12.44
CA ASP A 286 10.01 -0.50 -12.64
C ASP A 286 10.89 -0.21 -13.86
N ALA A 287 10.66 0.94 -14.52
CA ALA A 287 11.46 1.38 -15.64
C ALA A 287 12.95 1.49 -15.24
N PRO A 288 13.87 0.87 -16.00
CA PRO A 288 15.28 0.94 -15.70
C PRO A 288 15.77 2.39 -15.82
N ILE A 289 16.59 2.83 -14.86
CA ILE A 289 17.11 4.19 -14.84
C ILE A 289 17.98 4.43 -16.09
N PRO A 290 17.67 5.45 -16.93
CA PRO A 290 18.45 5.73 -18.12
C PRO A 290 19.89 6.12 -17.78
N ALA A 291 20.85 5.62 -18.55
CA ALA A 291 22.27 5.98 -18.40
C ALA A 291 22.53 7.50 -18.50
N GLY A 292 21.70 8.22 -19.26
CA GLY A 292 21.73 9.68 -19.32
C GLY A 292 21.38 10.34 -17.99
N LEU A 293 20.35 9.84 -17.28
CA LEU A 293 19.93 10.35 -15.98
C LEU A 293 21.01 10.08 -14.93
N ARG A 294 21.59 8.87 -14.92
CA ARG A 294 22.70 8.52 -14.04
C ARG A 294 23.88 9.50 -14.20
N ARG A 295 24.29 9.79 -15.44
CA ARG A 295 25.35 10.77 -15.71
C ARG A 295 24.98 12.19 -15.26
N ALA A 296 23.72 12.61 -15.45
CA ALA A 296 23.25 13.90 -14.96
C ALA A 296 23.30 13.99 -13.43
N ALA A 297 22.85 12.94 -12.74
CA ALA A 297 22.89 12.85 -11.28
C ALA A 297 24.32 12.91 -10.73
N ILE A 298 25.27 12.17 -11.35
CA ILE A 298 26.70 12.24 -11.03
C ILE A 298 27.23 13.66 -11.26
N ALA A 299 26.90 14.30 -12.39
CA ALA A 299 27.35 15.66 -12.69
C ALA A 299 26.86 16.70 -11.66
N VAL A 300 25.60 16.61 -11.22
CA VAL A 300 25.06 17.49 -10.16
C VAL A 300 25.85 17.33 -8.86
N GLU A 301 26.19 16.09 -8.51
CA GLU A 301 26.98 15.81 -7.31
C GLU A 301 28.45 16.27 -7.46
N CYS A 302 29.03 16.21 -8.67
CA CYS A 302 30.33 16.82 -8.97
C CYS A 302 30.32 18.32 -8.69
N PHE A 303 29.30 19.06 -9.16
CA PHE A 303 29.17 20.48 -8.89
C PHE A 303 29.04 20.77 -7.39
N HIS A 304 28.23 19.99 -6.68
CA HIS A 304 28.09 20.14 -5.22
C HIS A 304 29.41 19.91 -4.49
N LYS A 305 30.13 18.84 -4.79
CA LYS A 305 31.39 18.53 -4.11
C LYS A 305 32.50 19.50 -4.49
N ALA A 306 32.50 20.03 -5.71
CA ALA A 306 33.42 21.09 -6.11
C ALA A 306 33.15 22.40 -5.35
N SER A 307 31.88 22.78 -5.15
CA SER A 307 31.55 23.95 -4.34
C SER A 307 32.05 23.79 -2.91
N LEU A 308 31.87 22.61 -2.30
CA LEU A 308 32.35 22.35 -0.95
C LEU A 308 33.87 22.50 -0.81
N VAL A 309 34.64 22.08 -1.82
CA VAL A 309 36.10 22.25 -1.81
C VAL A 309 36.48 23.73 -1.87
N HIS A 310 35.75 24.52 -2.66
CA HIS A 310 35.99 25.95 -2.74
C HIS A 310 35.59 26.64 -1.42
N ASP A 311 34.45 26.26 -0.84
CA ASP A 311 34.01 26.75 0.47
C ASP A 311 35.01 26.37 1.57
N ASP A 312 35.52 25.13 1.57
CA ASP A 312 36.55 24.65 2.52
C ASP A 312 37.83 25.52 2.48
N ILE A 313 38.25 25.94 1.28
CA ILE A 313 39.43 26.80 1.09
C ILE A 313 39.13 28.24 1.54
N GLU A 314 37.93 28.74 1.27
CA GLU A 314 37.53 30.10 1.66
C GLU A 314 37.35 30.24 3.17
N ASP A 315 36.82 29.20 3.82
CA ASP A 315 36.51 29.17 5.25
C ASP A 315 37.70 28.68 6.13
N GLU A 316 38.80 28.25 5.51
CA GLU A 316 39.97 27.63 6.18
C GLU A 316 39.58 26.37 6.99
N ASP A 317 38.62 25.58 6.49
CA ASP A 317 38.14 24.35 7.11
C ASP A 317 39.18 23.21 6.94
N GLU A 318 39.78 22.74 8.03
CA GLU A 318 40.78 21.64 7.99
C GLU A 318 40.15 20.24 7.85
N GLY A 319 38.82 20.09 7.96
CA GLY A 319 38.17 18.77 7.95
C GLY A 319 36.73 18.75 7.43
N ARG A 320 36.32 17.65 6.80
CA ARG A 320 34.98 17.47 6.20
C ARG A 320 34.50 16.03 6.28
N TYR A 321 33.18 15.85 6.33
CA TYR A 321 32.53 14.53 6.38
C TYR A 321 32.96 13.66 7.59
N GLY A 322 33.33 14.31 8.70
CA GLY A 322 33.81 13.62 9.91
C GLY A 322 35.24 13.07 9.80
N ALA A 323 35.98 13.47 8.78
CA ALA A 323 37.41 13.25 8.66
C ALA A 323 38.17 14.54 8.98
N ASP A 324 39.37 14.40 9.56
CA ASP A 324 40.28 15.49 9.93
C ASP A 324 41.11 15.99 8.73
N ASP A 325 40.62 15.76 7.50
CA ASP A 325 41.27 16.20 6.26
C ASP A 325 40.25 16.78 5.25
N ALA A 326 40.47 18.03 4.86
CA ALA A 326 39.84 18.64 3.69
C ALA A 326 40.65 18.33 2.43
N VAL A 327 40.13 18.62 1.23
CA VAL A 327 40.88 18.31 -0.02
C VAL A 327 42.18 19.11 -0.14
N HIS A 328 42.25 20.28 0.48
CA HIS A 328 43.37 21.22 0.35
C HIS A 328 44.46 21.05 1.43
N THR A 329 44.21 20.24 2.46
CA THR A 329 45.14 19.90 3.55
C THR A 329 45.98 18.70 3.20
#